data_AF-A0A8C7GVU6-F1
#
_entry.id   AF-A0A8C7GVU6-F1
#
_cell.length_a   1.000
_cell.length_b   1.000
_cell.length_c   1.000
_cell.angle_alpha   90.00
_cell.angle_beta   90.00
_cell.angle_gamma   90.00
#
_symmetry.space_group_name_H-M   'P 1'
#
loop_
_entity.id
_entity.type
_entity.pdbx_description
1 polymer ?
#
loop_
_entity_poly.entity_id
_entity_poly.type
_entity_poly.pdbx_seq_one_letter_code
_entity_poly.pdbx_strand_id
1 'polypeptide(L)'
;GISVAIEANLEPWPESWDITSLSHSPLLKNPFQDIHTEYYRTIQQHCHHRDINKSSGVKIVHTSVHGVGHAFVQSAFKAFDLRPPYAVEEQKDPDPEFPTVKYPNPEEGKGVLTLSFALAEREGATVVLANDPDADRLAVAEQQKGGQWRVFSGNELGALLGWWVYQCWKQTNPDQSTVKSVYMLASTVSSKILRAIALKEGFHFEETLTGFKWMGNRARELLDQNKIVLFAYEEAIGYMCGSAVLDKDGVSAAAIAGEMTSYLAAKNITLSQQLTAVYEEYGYHITKNSYFICHDQAVIRAMFDRLRHYGNQEDVSYPSQCGGVAITAVRDLTTGYDSSQADNKAVLPSSTSSQMITFSFSNGGVATMRTSGTEPKIKYYTELCAAPGNSDAKGLQKELDDLVNAIVEDFFQPQKNNLLSKPE
;
A
#
# COMPACT_ATOMS: atom_id res chain seq x y z
N GLY A 1 -10.98 17.67 26.86
CA GLY A 1 -10.15 16.65 26.16
C GLY A 1 -9.65 17.21 24.85
N ILE A 2 -8.85 16.45 24.09
CA ILE A 2 -8.27 16.91 22.81
C ILE A 2 -9.35 17.39 21.82
N SER A 3 -10.52 16.72 21.73
CA SER A 3 -11.60 17.17 20.83
C SER A 3 -12.12 18.56 21.18
N VAL A 4 -12.34 18.84 22.47
CA VAL A 4 -12.79 20.17 22.96
C VAL A 4 -11.74 21.24 22.67
N ALA A 5 -10.45 20.91 22.74
CA ALA A 5 -9.39 21.85 22.40
C ALA A 5 -9.35 22.16 20.89
N ILE A 6 -9.61 21.16 20.03
CA ILE A 6 -9.72 21.36 18.57
C ILE A 6 -10.94 22.24 18.25
N GLU A 7 -12.11 21.91 18.80
CA GLU A 7 -13.34 22.67 18.60
C GLU A 7 -13.22 24.13 19.07
N ALA A 8 -12.45 24.38 20.13
CA ALA A 8 -12.21 25.73 20.63
C ALA A 8 -11.18 26.54 19.83
N ASN A 9 -10.42 25.92 18.92
CA ASN A 9 -9.32 26.55 18.19
C ASN A 9 -9.41 26.28 16.67
N LEU A 10 -10.62 26.37 16.11
CA LEU A 10 -10.87 26.17 14.68
C LEU A 10 -10.40 27.35 13.82
N GLU A 11 -10.26 28.54 14.40
CA GLU A 11 -9.75 29.72 13.74
C GLU A 11 -8.27 29.92 14.06
N PRO A 12 -7.36 29.93 13.07
CA PRO A 12 -5.97 30.32 13.28
C PRO A 12 -5.90 31.74 13.83
N TRP A 13 -4.89 32.05 14.65
CA TRP A 13 -4.65 33.43 15.08
C TRP A 13 -4.40 34.34 13.87
N PRO A 14 -4.83 35.61 13.90
CA PRO A 14 -4.63 36.53 12.78
C PRO A 14 -3.17 36.61 12.31
N GLU A 15 -2.21 36.51 13.23
CA GLU A 15 -0.78 36.58 12.97
C GLU A 15 -0.14 35.24 12.57
N SER A 16 -0.89 34.12 12.56
CA SER A 16 -0.35 32.78 12.27
C SER A 16 0.33 32.70 10.90
N TRP A 17 -0.10 33.54 9.97
CA TRP A 17 0.41 33.61 8.60
C TRP A 17 1.50 34.67 8.41
N ASP A 18 1.76 35.53 9.42
CA ASP A 18 2.80 36.55 9.34
C ASP A 18 4.19 35.95 9.59
N ILE A 19 4.75 35.41 8.51
CA ILE A 19 6.11 34.89 8.48
C ILE A 19 7.16 35.96 8.15
N THR A 20 6.80 37.25 8.08
CA THR A 20 7.75 38.32 7.72
C THR A 20 8.86 38.46 8.75
N SER A 21 8.57 38.18 10.02
CA SER A 21 9.58 38.15 11.09
C SER A 21 10.63 37.04 10.88
N LEU A 22 10.27 35.96 10.18
CA LEU A 22 11.17 34.83 9.91
C LEU A 22 12.12 35.14 8.75
N SER A 23 11.67 35.87 7.72
CA SER A 23 12.44 36.09 6.48
C SER A 23 13.78 36.82 6.68
N HIS A 24 13.90 37.59 7.78
CA HIS A 24 15.10 38.32 8.16
C HIS A 24 15.88 37.68 9.32
N SER A 25 15.38 36.58 9.88
CA SER A 25 16.04 35.92 11.00
C SER A 25 17.32 35.22 10.50
N PRO A 26 18.49 35.45 11.13
CA PRO A 26 19.70 34.69 10.80
C PRO A 26 19.60 33.20 11.18
N LEU A 27 18.55 32.81 11.90
CA LEU A 27 18.23 31.42 12.22
C LEU A 27 17.39 30.75 11.12
N LEU A 28 16.81 31.51 10.19
CA LEU A 28 16.09 30.94 9.06
C LEU A 28 17.10 30.46 8.00
N LYS A 29 17.26 29.14 7.91
CA LYS A 29 17.93 28.49 6.78
C LYS A 29 16.85 27.88 5.89
N ASN A 30 16.84 28.22 4.61
CA ASN A 30 16.03 27.52 3.61
C ASN A 30 16.88 26.39 3.00
N PRO A 31 16.69 25.12 3.39
CA PRO A 31 17.49 24.01 2.87
C PRO A 31 16.93 23.46 1.56
N PHE A 32 15.88 24.05 0.98
CA PHE A 32 15.13 23.48 -0.13
C PHE A 32 16.04 23.04 -1.27
N GLN A 33 16.92 23.91 -1.76
CA GLN A 33 17.78 23.57 -2.90
C GLN A 33 18.77 22.44 -2.57
N ASP A 34 19.35 22.45 -1.37
CA ASP A 34 20.29 21.43 -0.90
C ASP A 34 19.59 20.07 -0.79
N ILE A 35 18.43 20.03 -0.13
CA ILE A 35 17.64 18.80 0.08
C ILE A 35 17.06 18.30 -1.24
N HIS A 36 16.56 19.19 -2.10
CA HIS A 36 16.05 18.85 -3.42
C HIS A 36 17.15 18.17 -4.25
N THR A 37 18.34 18.77 -4.37
CA THR A 37 19.45 18.17 -5.10
C THR A 37 19.88 16.83 -4.49
N GLU A 38 19.99 16.76 -3.17
CA GLU A 38 20.40 15.53 -2.46
C GLU A 38 19.38 14.39 -2.61
N TYR A 39 18.09 14.70 -2.55
CA TYR A 39 17.02 13.75 -2.75
C TYR A 39 17.10 13.12 -4.14
N TYR A 40 17.21 13.93 -5.21
CA TYR A 40 17.34 13.38 -6.57
C TYR A 40 18.62 12.60 -6.78
N ARG A 41 19.75 13.06 -6.24
CA ARG A 41 21.01 12.31 -6.27
C ARG A 41 20.87 10.94 -5.59
N THR A 42 20.08 10.87 -4.54
CA THR A 42 19.87 9.64 -3.77
C THR A 42 18.99 8.67 -4.54
N ILE A 43 17.80 9.08 -5.00
CA ILE A 43 16.89 8.18 -5.72
C ILE A 43 17.45 7.70 -7.06
N GLN A 44 18.37 8.46 -7.68
CA GLN A 44 19.09 8.05 -8.89
C GLN A 44 19.87 6.76 -8.76
N GLN A 45 20.22 6.36 -7.53
CA GLN A 45 20.91 5.10 -7.25
C GLN A 45 20.00 3.88 -7.49
N HIS A 46 18.68 4.08 -7.55
CA HIS A 46 17.69 3.06 -7.87
C HIS A 46 17.33 2.99 -9.36
N CYS A 47 18.04 3.74 -10.21
CA CYS A 47 17.87 3.69 -11.66
C CYS A 47 18.84 2.68 -12.27
N HIS A 48 18.30 1.57 -12.79
CA HIS A 48 19.09 0.45 -13.28
C HIS A 48 19.16 0.36 -14.80
N HIS A 49 18.26 1.02 -15.52
CA HIS A 49 18.09 0.84 -16.96
C HIS A 49 18.07 2.16 -17.75
N ARG A 50 19.03 3.05 -17.47
CA ARG A 50 19.15 4.38 -18.10
C ARG A 50 19.10 4.38 -19.63
N ASP A 51 19.77 3.44 -20.29
CA ASP A 51 19.79 3.39 -21.77
C ASP A 51 18.42 3.01 -22.34
N ILE A 52 17.67 2.15 -21.63
CA ILE A 52 16.29 1.83 -21.99
C ILE A 52 15.40 3.05 -21.74
N ASN A 53 15.55 3.74 -20.60
CA ASN A 53 14.78 4.94 -20.28
C ASN A 53 14.92 6.02 -21.35
N LYS A 54 16.16 6.29 -21.80
CA LYS A 54 16.47 7.29 -22.84
C LYS A 54 15.88 6.95 -24.21
N SER A 55 15.90 5.67 -24.57
CA SER A 55 15.41 5.19 -25.88
C SER A 55 13.93 4.83 -25.88
N SER A 56 13.28 4.81 -24.70
CA SER A 56 11.89 4.44 -24.53
C SER A 56 10.94 5.38 -25.27
N GLY A 57 10.09 4.80 -26.13
CA GLY A 57 8.99 5.51 -26.77
C GLY A 57 7.73 5.60 -25.89
N VAL A 58 7.75 5.01 -24.68
CA VAL A 58 6.58 4.95 -23.80
C VAL A 58 6.13 6.35 -23.41
N LYS A 59 4.82 6.57 -23.51
CA LYS A 59 4.16 7.79 -23.04
C LYS A 59 3.43 7.48 -21.75
N ILE A 60 3.63 8.33 -20.74
CA ILE A 60 3.04 8.21 -19.41
C ILE A 60 2.32 9.52 -19.10
N VAL A 61 1.11 9.43 -18.54
CA VAL A 61 0.40 10.57 -17.96
C VAL A 61 0.63 10.62 -16.46
N HIS A 62 0.78 11.83 -15.91
CA HIS A 62 0.90 12.08 -14.48
C HIS A 62 -0.13 13.10 -14.01
N THR A 63 -0.76 12.82 -12.87
CA THR A 63 -1.55 13.78 -12.10
C THR A 63 -1.05 13.86 -10.67
N SER A 64 -1.09 15.06 -10.09
CA SER A 64 -0.82 15.29 -8.67
C SER A 64 -2.09 15.51 -7.86
N VAL A 65 -3.27 15.46 -8.51
CA VAL A 65 -4.57 15.66 -7.87
C VAL A 65 -4.59 16.96 -7.04
N HIS A 66 -4.08 18.07 -7.62
CA HIS A 66 -3.89 19.37 -6.98
C HIS A 66 -2.90 19.39 -5.81
N GLY A 67 -2.00 18.41 -5.79
CA GLY A 67 -0.93 18.26 -4.82
C GLY A 67 0.39 18.88 -5.24
N VAL A 68 1.39 18.71 -4.37
CA VAL A 68 2.76 19.20 -4.60
C VAL A 68 3.54 18.36 -5.61
N GLY A 69 3.08 17.15 -5.94
CA GLY A 69 3.86 16.12 -6.62
C GLY A 69 4.41 16.46 -8.01
N HIS A 70 3.81 17.39 -8.76
CA HIS A 70 4.11 17.58 -10.19
C HIS A 70 5.57 17.92 -10.44
N ALA A 71 6.07 19.00 -9.84
CA ALA A 71 7.46 19.43 -10.01
C ALA A 71 8.44 18.33 -9.55
N PHE A 72 8.06 17.58 -8.51
CA PHE A 72 8.92 16.55 -7.95
C PHE A 72 9.00 15.30 -8.84
N VAL A 73 7.89 14.87 -9.43
CA VAL A 73 7.85 13.74 -10.36
C VAL A 73 8.53 14.07 -11.68
N GLN A 74 8.35 15.29 -12.21
CA GLN A 74 9.08 15.73 -13.40
C GLN A 74 10.61 15.66 -13.17
N SER A 75 11.06 16.10 -12.01
CA SER A 75 12.47 16.03 -11.62
C SER A 75 12.95 14.59 -11.38
N ALA A 76 12.12 13.73 -10.81
CA ALA A 76 12.43 12.31 -10.61
C ALA A 76 12.58 11.56 -11.94
N PHE A 77 11.68 11.83 -12.90
CA PHE A 77 11.77 11.28 -14.26
C PHE A 77 13.04 11.73 -14.97
N LYS A 78 13.36 13.03 -14.89
CA LYS A 78 14.62 13.56 -15.41
C LYS A 78 15.83 12.88 -14.76
N ALA A 79 15.78 12.65 -13.46
CA ALA A 79 16.85 11.99 -12.71
C ALA A 79 17.10 10.54 -13.19
N PHE A 80 16.05 9.86 -13.65
CA PHE A 80 16.11 8.50 -14.21
C PHE A 80 16.37 8.45 -15.73
N ASP A 81 16.61 9.61 -16.36
CA ASP A 81 16.69 9.76 -17.82
C ASP A 81 15.43 9.27 -18.57
N LEU A 82 14.27 9.33 -17.90
CA LEU A 82 12.97 9.01 -18.48
C LEU A 82 12.42 10.21 -19.26
N ARG A 83 11.56 9.90 -20.24
CA ARG A 83 10.79 10.92 -20.95
C ARG A 83 9.81 11.60 -19.99
N PRO A 84 9.75 12.94 -19.93
CA PRO A 84 8.83 13.65 -19.03
C PRO A 84 7.38 13.17 -19.20
N PRO A 85 6.64 12.86 -18.12
CA PRO A 85 5.25 12.44 -18.22
C PRO A 85 4.37 13.63 -18.59
N TYR A 86 3.30 13.36 -19.35
CA TYR A 86 2.29 14.35 -19.71
C TYR A 86 1.48 14.73 -18.47
N ALA A 87 1.48 16.02 -18.12
CA ALA A 87 0.76 16.52 -16.97
C ALA A 87 -0.73 16.70 -17.28
N VAL A 88 -1.59 16.30 -16.34
CA VAL A 88 -2.99 16.72 -16.35
C VAL A 88 -3.02 18.19 -15.93
N GLU A 89 -3.14 19.10 -16.90
CA GLU A 89 -3.05 20.55 -16.67
C GLU A 89 -4.02 21.05 -15.60
N GLU A 90 -5.21 20.48 -15.53
CA GLU A 90 -6.24 20.83 -14.55
C GLU A 90 -5.95 20.33 -13.14
N GLN A 91 -4.93 19.50 -12.91
CA GLN A 91 -4.63 18.86 -11.61
C GLN A 91 -3.14 18.92 -11.22
N LYS A 92 -2.29 19.58 -12.02
CA LYS A 92 -0.83 19.57 -11.82
C LYS A 92 -0.36 20.56 -10.74
N ASP A 93 -1.05 21.69 -10.58
CA ASP A 93 -0.64 22.77 -9.68
C ASP A 93 -1.36 22.63 -8.33
N PRO A 94 -0.72 22.97 -7.20
CA PRO A 94 -1.36 22.90 -5.90
C PRO A 94 -2.61 23.80 -5.79
N ASP A 95 -3.75 23.22 -5.42
CA ASP A 95 -5.00 23.93 -5.18
C ASP A 95 -5.71 23.33 -3.95
N PRO A 96 -5.83 24.07 -2.83
CA PRO A 96 -6.42 23.56 -1.59
C PRO A 96 -7.93 23.27 -1.70
N GLU A 97 -8.61 23.78 -2.73
CA GLU A 97 -10.04 23.53 -2.95
C GLU A 97 -10.30 22.21 -3.71
N PHE A 98 -9.24 21.58 -4.25
CA PHE A 98 -9.32 20.33 -5.03
C PHE A 98 -10.47 20.32 -6.08
N PRO A 99 -10.60 21.37 -6.92
CA PRO A 99 -11.86 21.69 -7.61
C PRO A 99 -12.36 20.63 -8.60
N THR A 100 -11.51 19.70 -9.00
CA THR A 100 -11.86 18.65 -9.97
C THR A 100 -12.30 17.33 -9.34
N VAL A 101 -12.14 17.16 -8.02
CA VAL A 101 -12.37 15.87 -7.33
C VAL A 101 -13.09 16.08 -6.01
N LYS A 102 -13.99 15.15 -5.66
CA LYS A 102 -14.69 15.17 -4.37
C LYS A 102 -13.77 14.78 -3.20
N TYR A 103 -12.84 13.87 -3.45
CA TYR A 103 -11.90 13.36 -2.47
C TYR A 103 -10.54 13.18 -3.17
N PRO A 104 -9.51 13.96 -2.78
CA PRO A 104 -8.22 13.95 -3.48
C PRO A 104 -7.35 12.78 -3.01
N ASN A 105 -7.82 11.55 -3.22
CA ASN A 105 -7.07 10.34 -2.93
C ASN A 105 -7.11 9.40 -4.15
N PRO A 106 -5.99 9.14 -4.82
CA PRO A 106 -5.97 8.26 -6.00
C PRO A 106 -6.31 6.79 -5.67
N GLU A 107 -6.35 6.41 -4.38
CA GLU A 107 -6.87 5.10 -3.92
C GLU A 107 -8.36 4.89 -4.26
N GLU A 108 -9.15 5.97 -4.42
CA GLU A 108 -10.55 5.90 -4.83
C GLU A 108 -10.73 5.38 -6.28
N GLY A 109 -9.63 5.25 -7.02
CA GLY A 109 -9.60 4.61 -8.33
C GLY A 109 -10.14 5.49 -9.44
N LYS A 110 -10.98 4.91 -10.31
CA LYS A 110 -11.34 5.51 -11.61
C LYS A 110 -11.94 6.91 -11.52
N GLY A 111 -12.70 7.21 -10.46
CA GLY A 111 -13.34 8.52 -10.28
C GLY A 111 -12.33 9.66 -10.30
N VAL A 112 -11.22 9.53 -9.55
CA VAL A 112 -10.17 10.56 -9.43
C VAL A 112 -9.32 10.65 -10.71
N LEU A 113 -9.25 9.59 -11.51
CA LEU A 113 -8.38 9.47 -12.68
C LEU A 113 -9.06 9.82 -14.02
N THR A 114 -10.31 10.29 -14.00
CA THR A 114 -11.09 10.53 -15.24
C THR A 114 -10.37 11.48 -16.20
N LEU A 115 -9.83 12.61 -15.70
CA LEU A 115 -9.05 13.56 -16.50
C LEU A 115 -7.74 12.96 -17.01
N SER A 116 -7.11 12.10 -16.20
CA SER A 116 -5.88 11.40 -16.58
C SER A 116 -6.11 10.41 -17.72
N PHE A 117 -7.22 9.67 -17.69
CA PHE A 117 -7.59 8.75 -18.76
C PHE A 117 -7.89 9.48 -20.08
N ALA A 118 -8.63 10.59 -20.02
CA ALA A 118 -8.92 11.41 -21.18
C ALA A 118 -7.63 11.98 -21.82
N LEU A 119 -6.70 12.46 -20.99
CA LEU A 119 -5.39 12.91 -21.47
C LEU A 119 -4.59 11.75 -22.07
N ALA A 120 -4.57 10.59 -21.42
CA ALA A 120 -3.83 9.43 -21.90
C ALA A 120 -4.33 8.95 -23.26
N GLU A 121 -5.64 8.94 -23.48
CA GLU A 121 -6.24 8.62 -24.77
C GLU A 121 -5.86 9.64 -25.85
N ARG A 122 -5.85 10.93 -25.53
CA ARG A 122 -5.44 12.01 -26.46
C ARG A 122 -3.98 11.89 -26.87
N GLU A 123 -3.10 11.62 -25.92
CA GLU A 123 -1.66 11.56 -26.17
C GLU A 123 -1.19 10.18 -26.66
N GLY A 124 -2.05 9.16 -26.59
CA GLY A 124 -1.69 7.77 -26.86
C GLY A 124 -0.78 7.17 -25.80
N ALA A 125 -0.95 7.58 -24.54
CA ALA A 125 -0.31 6.98 -23.37
C ALA A 125 -1.12 5.77 -22.88
N THR A 126 -0.43 4.72 -22.47
CA THR A 126 -1.06 3.48 -21.97
C THR A 126 -0.94 3.34 -20.45
N VAL A 127 -0.22 4.25 -19.79
CA VAL A 127 0.01 4.23 -18.34
C VAL A 127 -0.27 5.62 -17.74
N VAL A 128 -0.97 5.62 -16.61
CA VAL A 128 -1.24 6.77 -15.77
C VAL A 128 -0.58 6.55 -14.41
N LEU A 129 0.11 7.57 -13.91
CA LEU A 129 0.63 7.68 -12.56
C LEU A 129 -0.12 8.79 -11.82
N ALA A 130 -0.53 8.54 -10.58
CA ALA A 130 -1.23 9.52 -9.78
C ALA A 130 -0.68 9.55 -8.36
N ASN A 131 -0.24 10.72 -7.90
CA ASN A 131 0.13 10.93 -6.51
C ASN A 131 -1.05 11.55 -5.75
N ASP A 132 -1.09 11.32 -4.44
CA ASP A 132 -1.94 12.08 -3.52
C ASP A 132 -1.34 13.47 -3.23
N PRO A 133 -2.07 14.37 -2.53
CA PRO A 133 -1.70 15.77 -2.45
C PRO A 133 -0.32 16.09 -1.86
N ASP A 134 0.14 15.31 -0.88
CA ASP A 134 1.49 15.42 -0.28
C ASP A 134 2.52 14.50 -0.97
N ALA A 135 2.10 13.76 -1.99
CA ALA A 135 2.90 12.92 -2.87
C ALA A 135 3.62 11.75 -2.19
N ASP A 136 3.12 11.30 -1.04
CA ASP A 136 3.65 10.14 -0.34
C ASP A 136 3.10 8.81 -0.90
N ARG A 137 1.96 8.82 -1.61
CA ARG A 137 1.36 7.66 -2.27
C ARG A 137 1.44 7.68 -3.78
N LEU A 138 1.26 6.51 -4.40
CA LEU A 138 1.20 6.35 -5.84
C LEU A 138 0.12 5.35 -6.27
N ALA A 139 -0.83 5.79 -7.09
CA ALA A 139 -1.64 4.86 -7.89
C ALA A 139 -1.08 4.74 -9.30
N VAL A 140 -1.24 3.55 -9.88
CA VAL A 140 -0.90 3.26 -11.27
C VAL A 140 -2.11 2.67 -11.97
N ALA A 141 -2.37 3.12 -13.19
CA ALA A 141 -3.39 2.54 -14.05
C ALA A 141 -2.82 2.25 -15.43
N GLU A 142 -3.30 1.18 -16.05
CA GLU A 142 -2.91 0.73 -17.39
C GLU A 142 -4.13 0.54 -18.28
N GLN A 143 -4.04 1.04 -19.52
CA GLN A 143 -5.03 0.79 -20.55
C GLN A 143 -4.93 -0.66 -21.04
N GLN A 144 -6.02 -1.42 -20.88
CA GLN A 144 -6.10 -2.81 -21.29
C GLN A 144 -6.46 -2.95 -22.78
N LYS A 145 -6.25 -4.14 -23.34
CA LYS A 145 -6.73 -4.49 -24.68
C LYS A 145 -8.25 -4.30 -24.73
N GLY A 146 -8.72 -3.36 -25.56
CA GLY A 146 -10.13 -2.95 -25.61
C GLY A 146 -10.42 -1.56 -25.04
N GLY A 147 -9.40 -0.81 -24.62
CA GLY A 147 -9.50 0.61 -24.23
C GLY A 147 -9.93 0.84 -22.77
N GLN A 148 -10.35 -0.21 -22.05
CA GLN A 148 -10.73 -0.12 -20.65
C GLN A 148 -9.50 0.11 -19.76
N TRP A 149 -9.62 1.00 -18.78
CA TRP A 149 -8.58 1.23 -17.79
C TRP A 149 -8.68 0.25 -16.62
N ARG A 150 -7.55 -0.36 -16.28
CA ARG A 150 -7.35 -1.09 -15.02
C ARG A 150 -6.55 -0.20 -14.08
N VAL A 151 -7.08 0.04 -12.88
CA VAL A 151 -6.31 0.65 -11.78
C VAL A 151 -5.77 -0.50 -10.95
N PHE A 152 -4.46 -0.55 -10.73
CA PHE A 152 -3.86 -1.57 -9.87
C PHE A 152 -4.17 -1.22 -8.41
N SER A 153 -4.63 -2.20 -7.64
CA SER A 153 -4.71 -2.06 -6.18
C SER A 153 -3.31 -1.86 -5.60
N GLY A 154 -3.22 -1.32 -4.39
CA GLY A 154 -1.91 -1.12 -3.77
C GLY A 154 -1.14 -2.42 -3.52
N ASN A 155 -1.86 -3.54 -3.36
CA ASN A 155 -1.28 -4.89 -3.29
C ASN A 155 -0.70 -5.36 -4.63
N GLU A 156 -1.42 -5.16 -5.74
CA GLU A 156 -0.95 -5.53 -7.07
C GLU A 156 0.26 -4.69 -7.50
N LEU A 157 0.23 -3.38 -7.23
CA LEU A 157 1.38 -2.53 -7.50
C LEU A 157 2.54 -2.84 -6.54
N GLY A 158 2.26 -3.17 -5.28
CA GLY A 158 3.27 -3.65 -4.33
C GLY A 158 3.95 -4.94 -4.80
N ALA A 159 3.20 -5.87 -5.42
CA ALA A 159 3.76 -7.07 -6.03
C ALA A 159 4.71 -6.74 -7.19
N LEU A 160 4.27 -5.86 -8.10
CA LEU A 160 5.08 -5.42 -9.25
C LEU A 160 6.35 -4.70 -8.82
N LEU A 161 6.25 -3.73 -7.91
CA LEU A 161 7.39 -2.98 -7.40
C LEU A 161 8.35 -3.89 -6.62
N GLY A 162 7.83 -4.74 -5.73
CA GLY A 162 8.64 -5.70 -4.98
C GLY A 162 9.39 -6.68 -5.90
N TRP A 163 8.71 -7.21 -6.91
CA TRP A 163 9.37 -8.02 -7.95
C TRP A 163 10.46 -7.21 -8.67
N TRP A 164 10.13 -6.00 -9.14
CA TRP A 164 11.04 -5.17 -9.94
C TRP A 164 12.33 -4.82 -9.21
N VAL A 165 12.22 -4.29 -7.98
CA VAL A 165 13.39 -3.89 -7.19
C VAL A 165 14.26 -5.08 -6.82
N TYR A 166 13.66 -6.25 -6.55
CA TYR A 166 14.41 -7.47 -6.34
C TYR A 166 15.12 -7.95 -7.61
N GLN A 167 14.46 -7.93 -8.77
CA GLN A 167 15.10 -8.32 -10.03
C GLN A 167 16.30 -7.43 -10.36
N CYS A 168 16.17 -6.12 -10.18
CA CYS A 168 17.26 -5.16 -10.39
C CYS A 168 18.42 -5.39 -9.40
N TRP A 169 18.09 -5.62 -8.13
CA TRP A 169 19.09 -5.95 -7.12
C TRP A 169 19.84 -7.25 -7.45
N LYS A 170 19.12 -8.30 -7.84
CA LYS A 170 19.67 -9.62 -8.20
C LYS A 170 20.63 -9.54 -9.39
N GLN A 171 20.34 -8.70 -10.38
CA GLN A 171 21.21 -8.49 -11.54
C GLN A 171 22.54 -7.82 -11.17
N THR A 172 22.52 -6.94 -10.18
CA THR A 172 23.71 -6.19 -9.71
C THR A 172 24.44 -6.88 -8.56
N ASN A 173 23.83 -7.89 -7.93
CA ASN A 173 24.37 -8.66 -6.82
C ASN A 173 24.32 -10.17 -7.15
N PRO A 174 25.21 -10.65 -8.03
CA PRO A 174 25.17 -12.05 -8.50
C PRO A 174 25.53 -13.06 -7.41
N ASP A 175 26.23 -12.64 -6.35
CA ASP A 175 26.54 -13.51 -5.21
C ASP A 175 25.28 -13.77 -4.36
N GLN A 176 24.75 -14.98 -4.51
CA GLN A 176 23.58 -15.47 -3.79
C GLN A 176 23.77 -15.51 -2.27
N SER A 177 25.00 -15.48 -1.75
CA SER A 177 25.22 -15.44 -0.29
C SER A 177 24.63 -14.18 0.36
N THR A 178 24.55 -13.09 -0.40
CA THR A 178 24.07 -11.78 0.06
C THR A 178 22.55 -11.72 0.25
N VAL A 179 21.79 -12.60 -0.40
CA VAL A 179 20.31 -12.62 -0.35
C VAL A 179 19.77 -12.81 1.06
N LYS A 180 20.52 -13.52 1.92
CA LYS A 180 20.17 -13.74 3.34
C LYS A 180 20.28 -12.49 4.20
N SER A 181 20.82 -11.40 3.67
CA SER A 181 20.86 -10.09 4.34
C SER A 181 19.80 -9.13 3.78
N VAL A 182 19.02 -9.57 2.79
CA VAL A 182 17.99 -8.77 2.14
C VAL A 182 16.66 -8.94 2.86
N TYR A 183 15.96 -7.82 3.03
CA TYR A 183 14.67 -7.72 3.69
C TYR A 183 13.69 -6.94 2.81
N MET A 184 12.45 -7.42 2.81
CA MET A 184 11.28 -6.64 2.41
C MET A 184 10.24 -6.63 3.52
N LEU A 185 9.54 -5.51 3.64
CA LEU A 185 8.56 -5.30 4.71
C LEU A 185 7.18 -5.06 4.11
N ALA A 186 6.13 -5.43 4.84
CA ALA A 186 4.79 -4.97 4.52
C ALA A 186 3.95 -4.82 5.78
N SER A 187 2.88 -4.04 5.70
CA SER A 187 1.90 -4.02 6.79
C SER A 187 1.22 -5.38 6.95
N THR A 188 0.76 -5.70 8.16
CA THR A 188 -0.01 -6.93 8.45
C THR A 188 -1.29 -7.07 7.61
N VAL A 189 -1.82 -5.97 7.08
CA VAL A 189 -3.03 -5.94 6.25
C VAL A 189 -2.73 -5.90 4.75
N SER A 190 -1.45 -5.77 4.38
CA SER A 190 -0.99 -5.93 3.01
C SER A 190 -0.95 -7.40 2.62
N SER A 191 -1.03 -7.63 1.31
CA SER A 191 -0.92 -8.95 0.67
C SER A 191 0.34 -9.69 1.10
N LYS A 192 0.24 -11.01 1.23
CA LYS A 192 1.38 -11.90 1.53
C LYS A 192 2.25 -12.22 0.32
N ILE A 193 2.06 -11.55 -0.83
CA ILE A 193 2.85 -11.79 -2.05
C ILE A 193 4.36 -11.62 -1.82
N LEU A 194 4.80 -10.60 -1.07
CA LEU A 194 6.24 -10.44 -0.78
C LEU A 194 6.80 -11.60 0.05
N ARG A 195 5.98 -12.21 0.91
CA ARG A 195 6.36 -13.43 1.64
C ARG A 195 6.54 -14.61 0.69
N ALA A 196 5.68 -14.75 -0.32
CA ALA A 196 5.79 -15.80 -1.32
C ALA A 196 7.05 -15.63 -2.19
N ILE A 197 7.34 -14.38 -2.60
CA ILE A 197 8.58 -14.05 -3.31
C ILE A 197 9.79 -14.37 -2.42
N ALA A 198 9.80 -13.91 -1.15
CA ALA A 198 10.87 -14.16 -0.19
C ALA A 198 11.15 -15.66 0.01
N LEU A 199 10.09 -16.47 0.16
CA LEU A 199 10.20 -17.91 0.35
C LEU A 199 10.88 -18.60 -0.84
N LYS A 200 10.56 -18.17 -2.07
CA LYS A 200 11.14 -18.73 -3.29
C LYS A 200 12.55 -18.23 -3.57
N GLU A 201 12.81 -16.96 -3.29
CA GLU A 201 14.06 -16.27 -3.64
C GLU A 201 15.13 -16.33 -2.53
N GLY A 202 14.73 -16.63 -1.29
CA GLY A 202 15.64 -16.84 -0.16
C GLY A 202 16.00 -15.59 0.66
N PHE A 203 15.34 -14.45 0.41
CA PHE A 203 15.46 -13.26 1.27
C PHE A 203 14.46 -13.28 2.44
N HIS A 204 14.57 -12.31 3.35
CA HIS A 204 13.68 -12.20 4.51
C HIS A 204 12.47 -11.32 4.23
N PHE A 205 11.30 -11.77 4.65
CA PHE A 205 10.09 -10.94 4.70
C PHE A 205 9.66 -10.77 6.14
N GLU A 206 9.31 -9.54 6.53
CA GLU A 206 8.75 -9.25 7.85
C GLU A 206 7.48 -8.41 7.73
N GLU A 207 6.49 -8.73 8.56
CA GLU A 207 5.30 -7.91 8.73
C GLU A 207 5.52 -6.88 9.82
N THR A 208 4.86 -5.72 9.71
CA THR A 208 4.74 -4.75 10.79
C THR A 208 3.29 -4.27 10.91
N LEU A 209 2.94 -3.61 12.01
CA LEU A 209 1.61 -3.00 12.16
C LEU A 209 1.36 -1.94 11.07
N THR A 210 0.11 -1.75 10.67
CA THR A 210 -0.27 -0.67 9.74
C THR A 210 0.11 0.71 10.30
N GLY A 211 0.56 1.58 9.41
CA GLY A 211 1.14 2.88 9.66
C GLY A 211 2.64 2.84 9.42
N PHE A 212 3.09 3.56 8.39
CA PHE A 212 4.48 3.52 7.92
C PHE A 212 5.56 3.76 8.98
N LYS A 213 5.26 4.47 10.07
CA LYS A 213 6.17 4.60 11.23
C LYS A 213 6.71 3.26 11.74
N TRP A 214 5.92 2.20 11.71
CA TRP A 214 6.34 0.86 12.15
C TRP A 214 7.33 0.24 11.17
N MET A 215 7.07 0.36 9.86
CA MET A 215 8.00 -0.09 8.82
C MET A 215 9.27 0.74 8.77
N GLY A 216 9.18 2.07 8.90
CA GLY A 216 10.33 2.97 8.94
C GLY A 216 11.25 2.69 10.14
N ASN A 217 10.68 2.50 11.34
CA ASN A 217 11.44 2.09 12.51
C ASN A 217 12.09 0.72 12.31
N ARG A 218 11.35 -0.26 11.79
CA ARG A 218 11.89 -1.59 11.56
C ARG A 218 12.99 -1.58 10.50
N ALA A 219 12.82 -0.80 9.44
CA ALA A 219 13.84 -0.60 8.42
C ALA A 219 15.10 0.03 9.03
N ARG A 220 14.95 1.04 9.91
CA ARG A 220 16.09 1.62 10.64
C ARG A 220 16.84 0.57 11.46
N GLU A 221 16.13 -0.24 12.25
CA GLU A 221 16.75 -1.30 13.05
C GLU A 221 17.52 -2.31 12.19
N LEU A 222 16.97 -2.68 11.04
CA LEU A 222 17.61 -3.59 10.09
C LEU A 222 18.88 -2.96 9.48
N LEU A 223 18.84 -1.68 9.11
CA LEU A 223 20.01 -0.94 8.61
C LEU A 223 21.11 -0.85 9.67
N ASP A 224 20.75 -0.60 10.94
CA ASP A 224 21.71 -0.57 12.06
C ASP A 224 22.35 -1.95 12.31
N GLN A 225 21.68 -3.02 11.89
CA GLN A 225 22.20 -4.40 11.88
C GLN A 225 22.96 -4.77 10.59
N ASN A 226 23.28 -3.79 9.75
CA ASN A 226 23.91 -3.95 8.44
C ASN A 226 23.12 -4.86 7.49
N LYS A 227 21.78 -4.85 7.59
CA LYS A 227 20.89 -5.53 6.64
C LYS A 227 20.52 -4.60 5.50
N ILE A 228 20.06 -5.19 4.40
CA ILE A 228 19.65 -4.50 3.19
C ILE A 228 18.12 -4.48 3.15
N VAL A 229 17.50 -3.31 3.23
CA VAL A 229 16.05 -3.15 3.05
C VAL A 229 15.81 -2.65 1.62
N LEU A 230 15.22 -3.51 0.78
CA LEU A 230 14.97 -3.18 -0.63
C LEU A 230 13.61 -2.52 -0.83
N PHE A 231 12.62 -2.90 -0.03
CA PHE A 231 11.25 -2.48 -0.26
C PHE A 231 10.40 -2.58 1.00
N ALA A 232 9.52 -1.60 1.21
CA ALA A 232 8.41 -1.73 2.13
C ALA A 232 7.13 -1.14 1.54
N TYR A 233 5.96 -1.71 1.86
CA TYR A 233 4.70 -1.13 1.39
C TYR A 233 3.47 -1.37 2.26
N GLU A 234 2.50 -0.47 2.14
CA GLU A 234 1.13 -0.63 2.62
C GLU A 234 0.17 -0.78 1.44
N GLU A 235 -0.88 -1.59 1.62
CA GLU A 235 -1.93 -1.77 0.59
C GLU A 235 -2.67 -0.46 0.24
N ALA A 236 -2.65 0.52 1.15
CA ALA A 236 -3.13 1.88 0.93
C ALA A 236 -2.14 2.71 0.07
N ILE A 237 -1.65 2.12 -1.02
CA ILE A 237 -0.81 2.71 -2.08
C ILE A 237 0.44 3.46 -1.61
N GLY A 238 1.01 3.05 -0.48
CA GLY A 238 2.19 3.64 0.13
C GLY A 238 3.43 2.77 -0.07
N TYR A 239 4.51 3.33 -0.63
CA TYR A 239 5.70 2.57 -1.04
C TYR A 239 6.99 3.23 -0.58
N MET A 240 7.92 2.42 -0.08
CA MET A 240 9.30 2.80 0.18
C MET A 240 10.20 1.92 -0.68
N CYS A 241 10.68 2.48 -1.78
CA CYS A 241 11.60 1.82 -2.69
C CYS A 241 13.05 2.13 -2.28
N GLY A 242 13.73 1.14 -1.70
CA GLY A 242 15.03 1.33 -1.06
C GLY A 242 14.90 1.82 0.39
N SER A 243 15.97 2.42 0.91
CA SER A 243 16.08 2.83 2.33
C SER A 243 16.60 4.26 2.52
N ALA A 244 16.59 5.04 1.44
CA ALA A 244 17.00 6.45 1.42
C ALA A 244 16.07 7.35 2.25
N VAL A 245 14.76 7.15 2.06
CA VAL A 245 13.70 7.81 2.82
C VAL A 245 12.97 6.70 3.58
N LEU A 246 12.93 6.77 4.91
CA LEU A 246 12.27 5.75 5.75
C LEU A 246 10.79 6.07 5.97
N ASP A 247 10.13 6.52 4.91
CA ASP A 247 8.70 6.78 4.82
C ASP A 247 8.21 6.44 3.41
N LYS A 248 6.91 6.59 3.18
CA LYS A 248 6.31 6.50 1.86
C LYS A 248 6.87 7.60 0.96
N ASP A 249 7.21 7.23 -0.26
CA ASP A 249 7.74 8.13 -1.26
C ASP A 249 7.12 7.81 -2.62
N GLY A 250 5.96 8.41 -2.87
CA GLY A 250 5.23 8.29 -4.13
C GLY A 250 5.98 8.88 -5.32
N VAL A 251 6.92 9.81 -5.09
CA VAL A 251 7.73 10.45 -6.14
C VAL A 251 8.79 9.48 -6.65
N SER A 252 9.56 8.83 -5.76
CA SER A 252 10.54 7.84 -6.20
C SER A 252 9.87 6.58 -6.74
N ALA A 253 8.75 6.15 -6.14
CA ALA A 253 7.93 5.06 -6.67
C ALA A 253 7.44 5.36 -8.09
N ALA A 254 7.08 6.60 -8.42
CA ALA A 254 6.63 7.00 -9.76
C ALA A 254 7.75 6.85 -10.81
N ALA A 255 8.97 7.29 -10.48
CA ALA A 255 10.12 7.15 -11.37
C ALA A 255 10.51 5.68 -11.58
N ILE A 256 10.48 4.88 -10.51
CA ILE A 256 10.75 3.43 -10.56
C ILE A 256 9.68 2.70 -11.36
N ALA A 257 8.39 3.06 -11.21
CA ALA A 257 7.31 2.53 -12.04
C ALA A 257 7.47 2.90 -13.52
N GLY A 258 7.93 4.13 -13.81
CA GLY A 258 8.25 4.59 -15.17
C GLY A 258 9.40 3.82 -15.82
N GLU A 259 10.46 3.53 -15.06
CA GLU A 259 11.57 2.68 -15.51
C GLU A 259 11.09 1.24 -15.74
N MET A 260 10.34 0.65 -14.80
CA MET A 260 9.75 -0.68 -14.96
C MET A 260 8.87 -0.76 -16.22
N THR A 261 8.05 0.25 -16.46
CA THR A 261 7.18 0.30 -17.65
C THR A 261 8.02 0.38 -18.93
N SER A 262 9.07 1.20 -18.96
CA SER A 262 9.97 1.30 -20.11
C SER A 262 10.72 -0.02 -20.37
N TYR A 263 11.19 -0.68 -19.31
CA TYR A 263 11.84 -1.98 -19.38
C TYR A 263 10.92 -3.07 -19.94
N LEU A 264 9.68 -3.15 -19.45
CA LEU A 264 8.70 -4.13 -19.92
C LEU A 264 8.26 -3.85 -21.36
N ALA A 265 8.07 -2.57 -21.71
CA ALA A 265 7.73 -2.16 -23.06
C ALA A 265 8.83 -2.54 -24.08
N ALA A 266 10.11 -2.43 -23.72
CA ALA A 266 11.22 -2.90 -24.56
C ALA A 266 11.17 -4.42 -24.84
N LYS A 267 10.44 -5.18 -24.01
CA LYS A 267 10.18 -6.61 -24.18
C LYS A 267 8.79 -6.92 -24.76
N ASN A 268 8.02 -5.90 -25.12
CA ASN A 268 6.61 -6.01 -25.54
C ASN A 268 5.71 -6.67 -24.49
N ILE A 269 5.98 -6.41 -23.20
CA ILE A 269 5.20 -6.91 -22.06
C ILE A 269 4.50 -5.72 -21.40
N THR A 270 3.22 -5.88 -21.05
CA THR A 270 2.47 -4.88 -20.28
C THR A 270 2.60 -5.12 -18.76
N LEU A 271 2.26 -4.13 -17.93
CA LEU A 271 2.23 -4.28 -16.48
C LEU A 271 1.25 -5.37 -16.05
N SER A 272 0.04 -5.42 -16.64
CA SER A 272 -0.91 -6.51 -16.39
C SER A 272 -0.33 -7.89 -16.72
N GLN A 273 0.37 -8.03 -17.84
CA GLN A 273 0.99 -9.30 -18.22
C GLN A 273 2.13 -9.67 -17.27
N GLN A 274 2.93 -8.70 -16.86
CA GLN A 274 4.00 -8.93 -15.89
C GLN A 274 3.44 -9.32 -14.52
N LEU A 275 2.34 -8.71 -14.08
CA LEU A 275 1.67 -9.10 -12.83
C LEU A 275 1.14 -10.53 -12.90
N THR A 276 0.55 -10.94 -14.04
CA THR A 276 0.18 -12.33 -14.27
C THR A 276 1.39 -13.25 -14.17
N ALA A 277 2.53 -12.89 -14.78
CA ALA A 277 3.75 -13.69 -14.68
C ALA A 277 4.30 -13.78 -13.25
N VAL A 278 4.20 -12.70 -12.46
CA VAL A 278 4.52 -12.72 -11.02
C VAL A 278 3.61 -13.71 -10.29
N TYR A 279 2.31 -13.72 -10.56
CA TYR A 279 1.39 -14.67 -9.93
C TYR A 279 1.58 -16.11 -10.40
N GLU A 280 1.93 -16.35 -11.66
CA GLU A 280 2.27 -17.68 -12.15
C GLU A 280 3.53 -18.22 -11.44
N GLU A 281 4.52 -17.37 -11.20
CA GLU A 281 5.80 -17.75 -10.61
C GLU A 281 5.74 -17.93 -9.08
N TYR A 282 5.02 -17.05 -8.38
CA TYR A 282 5.02 -16.99 -6.91
C TYR A 282 3.70 -17.41 -6.27
N GLY A 283 2.63 -17.58 -7.05
CA GLY A 283 1.28 -17.88 -6.59
C GLY A 283 0.33 -16.70 -6.75
N TYR A 284 -0.97 -16.96 -6.85
CA TYR A 284 -1.99 -15.93 -6.97
C TYR A 284 -2.35 -15.37 -5.59
N HIS A 285 -2.39 -14.04 -5.51
CA HIS A 285 -2.77 -13.30 -4.30
C HIS A 285 -3.95 -12.39 -4.64
N ILE A 286 -5.16 -12.87 -4.38
CA ILE A 286 -6.40 -12.12 -4.68
C ILE A 286 -6.90 -11.49 -3.40
N THR A 287 -7.24 -10.20 -3.44
CA THR A 287 -7.63 -9.46 -2.22
C THR A 287 -9.01 -8.83 -2.34
N LYS A 288 -9.72 -8.75 -1.22
CA LYS A 288 -11.00 -8.04 -1.10
C LYS A 288 -11.08 -7.33 0.25
N ASN A 289 -10.98 -6.01 0.22
CA ASN A 289 -10.94 -5.17 1.41
C ASN A 289 -12.20 -4.32 1.46
N SER A 290 -12.76 -4.13 2.66
CA SER A 290 -13.85 -3.17 2.86
C SER A 290 -13.95 -2.77 4.33
N TYR A 291 -14.98 -2.00 4.65
CA TYR A 291 -15.28 -1.61 6.01
C TYR A 291 -16.77 -1.41 6.25
N PHE A 292 -17.14 -1.46 7.52
CA PHE A 292 -18.40 -0.98 8.03
C PHE A 292 -18.19 0.27 8.89
N ILE A 293 -19.22 1.11 9.02
CA ILE A 293 -19.24 2.23 9.95
C ILE A 293 -20.06 1.81 11.18
N CYS A 294 -19.48 2.02 12.37
CA CYS A 294 -20.10 1.76 13.66
C CYS A 294 -19.64 2.82 14.67
N HIS A 295 -20.58 3.63 15.15
CA HIS A 295 -20.31 4.67 16.16
C HIS A 295 -20.38 4.13 17.60
N ASP A 296 -20.99 2.96 17.80
CA ASP A 296 -21.19 2.38 19.12
C ASP A 296 -20.02 1.47 19.52
N GLN A 297 -19.21 1.95 20.46
CA GLN A 297 -18.06 1.22 20.99
C GLN A 297 -18.46 -0.04 21.77
N ALA A 298 -19.66 -0.10 22.36
CA ALA A 298 -20.14 -1.29 23.05
C ALA A 298 -20.45 -2.41 22.06
N VAL A 299 -21.05 -2.06 20.90
CA VAL A 299 -21.28 -3.02 19.80
C VAL A 299 -19.97 -3.56 19.26
N ILE A 300 -18.98 -2.69 19.01
CA ILE A 300 -17.65 -3.11 18.57
C ILE A 300 -17.02 -4.09 19.56
N ARG A 301 -17.00 -3.75 20.86
CA ARG A 301 -16.45 -4.63 21.91
C ARG A 301 -17.17 -5.97 21.94
N ALA A 302 -18.50 -5.96 22.01
CA ALA A 302 -19.30 -7.18 22.04
C ALA A 302 -19.06 -8.08 20.82
N MET A 303 -18.88 -7.49 19.63
CA MET A 303 -18.58 -8.23 18.41
C MET A 303 -17.23 -8.95 18.50
N PHE A 304 -16.16 -8.26 18.90
CA PHE A 304 -14.83 -8.86 19.03
C PHE A 304 -14.75 -9.83 20.23
N ASP A 305 -15.41 -9.52 21.35
CA ASP A 305 -15.46 -10.41 22.52
C ASP A 305 -16.18 -11.71 22.22
N ARG A 306 -17.23 -11.68 21.38
CA ARG A 306 -17.89 -12.88 20.87
C ARG A 306 -16.95 -13.75 20.02
N LEU A 307 -16.03 -13.15 19.26
CA LEU A 307 -15.03 -13.89 18.50
C LEU A 307 -13.94 -14.50 19.40
N ARG A 308 -13.69 -13.91 20.58
CA ARG A 308 -12.73 -14.42 21.58
C ARG A 308 -13.30 -15.46 22.54
N HIS A 309 -14.61 -15.51 22.68
CA HIS A 309 -15.34 -16.43 23.56
C HIS A 309 -16.38 -17.19 22.74
N TYR A 310 -15.91 -17.80 21.65
CA TYR A 310 -16.74 -18.45 20.66
C TYR A 310 -17.27 -19.78 21.20
N GLY A 311 -18.60 -19.89 21.35
CA GLY A 311 -19.28 -21.10 21.79
C GLY A 311 -19.52 -21.21 23.31
N ASN A 312 -18.66 -20.62 24.15
CA ASN A 312 -18.85 -20.48 25.60
C ASN A 312 -18.28 -19.12 26.06
N GLN A 313 -18.94 -18.44 27.01
CA GLN A 313 -18.50 -17.13 27.51
C GLN A 313 -17.36 -17.18 28.52
N GLU A 314 -17.03 -18.37 29.05
CA GLU A 314 -16.06 -18.51 30.16
C GLU A 314 -14.61 -18.74 29.69
N ASP A 315 -14.40 -19.35 28.52
CA ASP A 315 -13.07 -19.70 27.99
C ASP A 315 -12.69 -18.84 26.78
N VAL A 316 -11.40 -18.52 26.66
CA VAL A 316 -10.86 -17.93 25.43
C VAL A 316 -10.86 -18.99 24.34
N SER A 317 -11.78 -18.87 23.40
CA SER A 317 -11.96 -19.76 22.26
C SER A 317 -12.32 -18.96 21.01
N TYR A 318 -11.68 -19.28 19.90
CA TYR A 318 -11.95 -18.66 18.60
C TYR A 318 -12.75 -19.61 17.70
N PRO A 319 -13.45 -19.10 16.67
CA PRO A 319 -14.07 -19.96 15.66
C PRO A 319 -13.04 -20.94 15.06
N SER A 320 -13.43 -22.21 14.92
CA SER A 320 -12.60 -23.25 14.26
C SER A 320 -12.83 -23.33 12.75
N GLN A 321 -13.88 -22.68 12.24
CA GLN A 321 -14.20 -22.58 10.81
C GLN A 321 -15.08 -21.37 10.52
N CYS A 322 -15.13 -20.93 9.26
CA CYS A 322 -16.08 -19.94 8.74
C CYS A 322 -16.43 -20.31 7.30
N GLY A 323 -17.71 -20.25 6.91
CA GLY A 323 -18.14 -20.60 5.56
C GLY A 323 -17.78 -22.04 5.13
N GLY A 324 -17.64 -22.96 6.08
CA GLY A 324 -17.21 -24.34 5.82
C GLY A 324 -15.70 -24.52 5.60
N VAL A 325 -14.90 -23.46 5.72
CA VAL A 325 -13.43 -23.49 5.63
C VAL A 325 -12.83 -23.49 7.03
N ALA A 326 -11.92 -24.44 7.31
CA ALA A 326 -11.28 -24.55 8.62
C ALA A 326 -10.31 -23.39 8.88
N ILE A 327 -10.28 -22.90 10.12
CA ILE A 327 -9.31 -21.92 10.60
C ILE A 327 -8.10 -22.67 11.15
N THR A 328 -6.93 -22.39 10.59
CA THR A 328 -5.67 -23.05 10.92
C THR A 328 -4.82 -22.25 11.92
N ALA A 329 -5.00 -20.94 11.97
CA ALA A 329 -4.34 -20.10 12.96
C ALA A 329 -5.15 -18.84 13.27
N VAL A 330 -4.96 -18.32 14.49
CA VAL A 330 -5.52 -17.04 14.95
C VAL A 330 -4.43 -16.21 15.59
N ARG A 331 -4.31 -14.95 15.15
CA ARG A 331 -3.47 -13.93 15.76
C ARG A 331 -4.34 -12.75 16.20
N ASP A 332 -4.47 -12.55 17.49
CA ASP A 332 -5.20 -11.42 18.07
C ASP A 332 -4.23 -10.44 18.73
N LEU A 333 -3.93 -9.35 18.03
CA LEU A 333 -3.04 -8.30 18.50
C LEU A 333 -3.71 -7.37 19.52
N THR A 334 -4.98 -7.62 19.85
CA THR A 334 -5.65 -6.94 20.98
C THR A 334 -5.22 -7.56 22.31
N THR A 335 -5.12 -8.89 22.33
CA THR A 335 -4.78 -9.68 23.53
C THR A 335 -3.32 -10.13 23.55
N GLY A 336 -2.63 -10.08 22.39
CA GLY A 336 -1.28 -10.61 22.21
C GLY A 336 -1.26 -12.12 22.00
N TYR A 337 -2.40 -12.74 21.71
CA TYR A 337 -2.50 -14.17 21.41
C TYR A 337 -2.09 -14.46 19.96
N ASP A 338 -1.32 -15.52 19.73
CA ASP A 338 -0.99 -16.00 18.40
C ASP A 338 -0.79 -17.52 18.40
N SER A 339 -1.78 -18.26 17.89
CA SER A 339 -1.75 -19.73 17.88
C SER A 339 -0.71 -20.34 16.92
N SER A 340 -0.05 -19.52 16.10
CA SER A 340 1.05 -19.98 15.24
C SER A 340 2.40 -20.05 15.97
N GLN A 341 2.48 -19.46 17.17
CA GLN A 341 3.68 -19.41 17.97
C GLN A 341 3.67 -20.50 19.05
N ALA A 342 4.85 -21.05 19.35
CA ALA A 342 4.97 -22.19 20.28
C ALA A 342 4.49 -21.87 21.70
N ASP A 343 4.56 -20.60 22.12
CA ASP A 343 4.10 -20.12 23.43
C ASP A 343 2.74 -19.39 23.36
N ASN A 344 2.07 -19.44 22.20
CA ASN A 344 0.83 -18.74 21.89
C ASN A 344 0.89 -17.21 22.03
N LYS A 345 2.08 -16.58 21.93
CA LYS A 345 2.24 -15.13 22.04
C LYS A 345 2.62 -14.48 20.72
N ALA A 346 1.95 -13.40 20.38
CA ALA A 346 2.26 -12.62 19.19
C ALA A 346 3.67 -12.00 19.28
N VAL A 347 4.40 -12.07 18.17
CA VAL A 347 5.71 -11.41 18.01
C VAL A 347 5.54 -9.90 17.76
N LEU A 348 4.44 -9.51 17.12
CA LEU A 348 4.11 -8.12 16.86
C LEU A 348 3.58 -7.42 18.11
N PRO A 349 3.78 -6.10 18.25
CA PRO A 349 3.23 -5.35 19.38
C PRO A 349 1.72 -5.50 19.46
N SER A 350 1.23 -5.75 20.67
CA SER A 350 -0.21 -5.80 20.97
C SER A 350 -0.70 -4.51 21.62
N SER A 351 -2.00 -4.26 21.51
CA SER A 351 -2.63 -3.08 22.11
C SER A 351 -4.07 -3.39 22.51
N THR A 352 -4.34 -3.35 23.82
CA THR A 352 -5.69 -3.56 24.37
C THR A 352 -6.67 -2.45 24.01
N SER A 353 -6.19 -1.30 23.53
CA SER A 353 -7.01 -0.16 23.13
C SER A 353 -7.44 -0.21 21.66
N SER A 354 -7.01 -1.20 20.88
CA SER A 354 -7.35 -1.35 19.47
C SER A 354 -7.68 -2.79 19.13
N GLN A 355 -8.79 -3.02 18.44
CA GLN A 355 -9.20 -4.36 18.05
C GLN A 355 -8.48 -4.77 16.76
N MET A 356 -7.83 -5.93 16.75
CA MET A 356 -7.24 -6.52 15.56
C MET A 356 -7.09 -8.05 15.70
N ILE A 357 -7.86 -8.80 14.92
CA ILE A 357 -7.78 -10.27 14.84
C ILE A 357 -7.51 -10.68 13.39
N THR A 358 -6.51 -11.53 13.19
CA THR A 358 -6.21 -12.19 11.92
C THR A 358 -6.53 -13.68 12.03
N PHE A 359 -7.33 -14.18 11.09
CA PHE A 359 -7.62 -15.60 10.90
C PHE A 359 -6.89 -16.10 9.65
N SER A 360 -6.22 -17.26 9.76
CA SER A 360 -5.68 -18.00 8.63
C SER A 360 -6.54 -19.24 8.38
N PHE A 361 -6.82 -19.53 7.11
CA PHE A 361 -7.75 -20.58 6.69
C PHE A 361 -7.02 -21.69 5.93
N SER A 362 -7.56 -22.90 5.98
CA SER A 362 -6.96 -24.11 5.39
C SER A 362 -6.83 -24.07 3.87
N ASN A 363 -7.61 -23.22 3.20
CA ASN A 363 -7.55 -23.01 1.75
C ASN A 363 -6.54 -21.91 1.34
N GLY A 364 -5.75 -21.37 2.27
CA GLY A 364 -4.84 -20.27 2.01
C GLY A 364 -5.48 -18.88 2.17
N GLY A 365 -6.75 -18.82 2.60
CA GLY A 365 -7.40 -17.57 2.99
C GLY A 365 -6.74 -16.93 4.20
N VAL A 366 -6.70 -15.60 4.23
CA VAL A 366 -6.30 -14.80 5.38
C VAL A 366 -7.29 -13.66 5.53
N ALA A 367 -7.83 -13.46 6.73
CA ALA A 367 -8.75 -12.37 7.02
C ALA A 367 -8.31 -11.61 8.27
N THR A 368 -8.06 -10.32 8.13
CA THR A 368 -7.77 -9.43 9.26
C THR A 368 -8.94 -8.48 9.49
N MET A 369 -9.56 -8.55 10.66
CA MET A 369 -10.59 -7.62 11.12
C MET A 369 -9.97 -6.64 12.10
N ARG A 370 -10.17 -5.33 11.92
CA ARG A 370 -9.62 -4.32 12.83
C ARG A 370 -10.47 -3.07 12.95
N THR A 371 -10.34 -2.35 14.06
CA THR A 371 -10.90 -1.00 14.19
C THR A 371 -9.96 0.04 13.58
N SER A 372 -10.53 1.11 13.03
CA SER A 372 -9.79 2.34 12.73
C SER A 372 -9.53 3.11 14.03
N GLY A 373 -8.35 3.72 14.13
CA GLY A 373 -7.99 4.54 15.30
C GLY A 373 -8.48 5.98 15.21
N THR A 374 -8.85 6.43 14.00
CA THR A 374 -9.20 7.84 13.70
C THR A 374 -10.64 7.99 13.22
N GLU A 375 -11.28 6.90 12.83
CA GLU A 375 -12.62 6.91 12.23
C GLU A 375 -13.48 5.83 12.90
N PRO A 376 -14.82 5.99 12.95
CA PRO A 376 -15.75 4.99 13.48
C PRO A 376 -15.94 3.81 12.50
N LYS A 377 -14.83 3.27 11.98
CA LYS A 377 -14.82 2.22 10.96
C LYS A 377 -14.29 0.91 11.54
N ILE A 378 -14.93 -0.19 11.17
CA ILE A 378 -14.42 -1.55 11.37
C ILE A 378 -14.05 -2.08 9.99
N LYS A 379 -12.75 -2.28 9.75
CA LYS A 379 -12.21 -2.70 8.46
C LYS A 379 -11.98 -4.21 8.45
N TYR A 380 -12.16 -4.83 7.28
CA TYR A 380 -11.65 -6.15 7.00
C TYR A 380 -10.76 -6.14 5.77
N TYR A 381 -9.69 -6.93 5.87
CA TYR A 381 -8.72 -7.17 4.82
C TYR A 381 -8.70 -8.65 4.57
N THR A 382 -9.09 -9.08 3.37
CA THR A 382 -9.08 -10.50 3.03
C THR A 382 -8.23 -10.77 1.82
N GLU A 383 -7.55 -11.89 1.86
CA GLU A 383 -6.68 -12.36 0.80
C GLU A 383 -6.82 -13.87 0.66
N LEU A 384 -6.88 -14.36 -0.57
CA LEU A 384 -6.70 -15.77 -0.89
C LEU A 384 -5.32 -15.95 -1.50
N CYS A 385 -4.45 -16.69 -0.80
CA CYS A 385 -3.10 -17.02 -1.26
C CYS A 385 -3.11 -18.42 -1.89
N ALA A 386 -3.14 -18.50 -3.22
CA ALA A 386 -3.07 -19.75 -3.96
C ALA A 386 -1.63 -20.07 -4.36
N ALA A 387 -1.21 -21.32 -4.17
CA ALA A 387 0.13 -21.77 -4.55
C ALA A 387 0.36 -21.67 -6.08
N PRO A 388 1.63 -21.54 -6.53
CA PRO A 388 1.98 -21.65 -7.94
C PRO A 388 1.35 -22.88 -8.62
N GLY A 389 0.91 -22.72 -9.86
CA GLY A 389 0.23 -23.77 -10.63
C GLY A 389 -1.30 -23.77 -10.53
N ASN A 390 -1.90 -23.04 -9.58
CA ASN A 390 -3.33 -22.73 -9.62
C ASN A 390 -3.57 -21.40 -10.34
N SER A 391 -3.92 -21.48 -11.63
CA SER A 391 -4.11 -20.31 -12.50
C SER A 391 -5.58 -19.97 -12.77
N ASP A 392 -6.54 -20.61 -12.09
CA ASP A 392 -7.97 -20.28 -12.24
C ASP A 392 -8.32 -19.03 -11.42
N ALA A 393 -7.93 -17.86 -11.92
CA ALA A 393 -8.20 -16.59 -11.26
C ALA A 393 -9.70 -16.35 -10.98
N LYS A 394 -10.60 -16.87 -11.83
CA LYS A 394 -12.04 -16.71 -11.63
C LYS A 394 -12.56 -17.62 -10.50
N GLY A 395 -12.12 -18.87 -10.46
CA GLY A 395 -12.42 -19.80 -9.37
C GLY A 395 -11.90 -19.27 -8.03
N LEU A 396 -10.66 -18.80 -8.01
CA LEU A 396 -10.03 -18.20 -6.83
C LEU A 396 -10.77 -16.94 -6.35
N GLN A 397 -11.18 -16.06 -7.27
CA GLN A 397 -11.99 -14.89 -6.93
C GLN A 397 -13.32 -15.30 -6.30
N LYS A 398 -13.99 -16.30 -6.87
CA LYS A 398 -15.24 -16.82 -6.31
C LYS A 398 -15.05 -17.41 -4.91
N GLU A 399 -13.98 -18.17 -4.71
CA GLU A 399 -13.66 -18.76 -3.41
C GLU A 399 -13.41 -17.68 -2.34
N LEU A 400 -12.68 -16.62 -2.69
CA LEU A 400 -12.50 -15.47 -1.82
C LEU A 400 -13.84 -14.76 -1.54
N ASP A 401 -14.68 -14.57 -2.55
CA ASP A 401 -15.99 -13.93 -2.39
C ASP A 401 -16.89 -14.73 -1.43
N ASP A 402 -16.91 -16.06 -1.55
CA ASP A 402 -17.67 -16.94 -0.67
C ASP A 402 -17.16 -16.86 0.78
N LEU A 403 -15.84 -16.85 0.99
CA LEU A 403 -15.22 -16.68 2.31
C LEU A 403 -15.54 -15.29 2.92
N VAL A 404 -15.46 -14.23 2.11
CA VAL A 404 -15.79 -12.87 2.55
C VAL A 404 -17.26 -12.77 2.96
N ASN A 405 -18.17 -13.36 2.18
CA ASN A 405 -19.58 -13.38 2.53
C ASN A 405 -19.81 -14.10 3.87
N ALA A 406 -19.15 -15.25 4.08
CA ALA A 406 -19.23 -15.95 5.37
C ALA A 406 -18.67 -15.13 6.53
N ILE A 407 -17.53 -14.44 6.35
CA ILE A 407 -16.96 -13.56 7.38
C ILE A 407 -17.94 -12.41 7.70
N VAL A 408 -18.54 -11.80 6.68
CA VAL A 408 -19.51 -10.72 6.87
C VAL A 408 -20.72 -11.22 7.66
N GLU A 409 -21.32 -12.34 7.25
CA GLU A 409 -22.52 -12.87 7.89
C GLU A 409 -22.25 -13.47 9.28
N ASP A 410 -21.17 -14.23 9.45
CA ASP A 410 -20.89 -14.96 10.70
C ASP A 410 -20.17 -14.07 11.73
N PHE A 411 -19.17 -13.30 11.30
CA PHE A 411 -18.27 -12.57 12.20
C PHE A 411 -18.70 -11.11 12.38
N PHE A 412 -19.07 -10.41 11.31
CA PHE A 412 -19.54 -9.02 11.42
C PHE A 412 -21.01 -8.93 11.81
N GLN A 413 -21.87 -9.84 11.36
CA GLN A 413 -23.33 -9.84 11.61
C GLN A 413 -23.95 -8.44 11.43
N PRO A 414 -23.79 -7.79 10.25
CA PRO A 414 -24.05 -6.37 10.10
C PRO A 414 -25.49 -5.96 10.45
N GLN A 415 -26.49 -6.78 10.11
CA GLN A 415 -27.90 -6.50 10.41
C GLN A 415 -28.17 -6.60 11.91
N LYS A 416 -27.57 -7.57 12.62
CA LYS A 416 -27.73 -7.73 14.07
C LYS A 416 -27.02 -6.62 14.84
N ASN A 417 -25.87 -6.19 14.33
CA ASN A 417 -25.00 -5.19 14.97
C ASN A 417 -25.28 -3.76 14.47
N ASN A 418 -26.31 -3.55 13.63
CA ASN A 418 -26.64 -2.26 13.02
C ASN A 418 -25.43 -1.56 12.36
N LEU A 419 -24.59 -2.34 11.68
CA LEU A 419 -23.43 -1.84 10.97
C LEU A 419 -23.86 -1.15 9.67
N LEU A 420 -23.36 0.05 9.42
CA LEU A 420 -23.64 0.77 8.19
C LEU A 420 -22.62 0.38 7.12
N SER A 421 -23.09 0.04 5.93
CA SER A 421 -22.23 -0.23 4.78
C SER A 421 -21.46 1.02 4.34
N LYS A 422 -20.34 0.82 3.64
CA LYS A 422 -19.65 1.89 2.91
C LYS A 422 -20.67 2.61 2.00
N PRO A 423 -20.78 3.95 2.06
CA PRO A 423 -21.60 4.71 1.10
C PRO A 423 -21.15 4.41 -0.33
N GLU A 424 -22.11 4.19 -1.23
CA GLU A 424 -21.84 3.99 -2.67
C GLU A 424 -21.19 5.22 -3.33
#